data_AF-A0A6P6A843-F1
#
_entry.id   AF-A0A6P6A843-F1
#
_cell.length_a   1.000
_cell.length_b   1.000
_cell.length_c   1.000
_cell.angle_alpha   90.00
_cell.angle_beta   90.00
_cell.angle_gamma   90.00
#
_symmetry.space_group_name_H-M   'P 1'
#
loop_
_entity.id
_entity.type
_entity.pdbx_description
1 polymer ?
#
loop_
_entity_poly.entity_id
_entity_poly.type
_entity_poly.pdbx_seq_one_letter_code
_entity_poly.pdbx_strand_id
1 'polypeptide(L)'
;MQILYSILSSSYLFFFPQFPQIIRYGASYEYEIDLAKPGGLMKLKLSGKDRRQYHIALGAVLFLKPCLSGESHNGNQDNGHLVTPLNQTPPNPPPGSVTNKISIDQATPFATKSTHTINTMSPTLSSPAIVVISFLVFFLLPSAYSSDFLSDYKRSSVPKFDVNLLEFPLNLEYLEAEFFLYGALGHGLDKVAPYLAQGGPSPIGAKKANLDALTKDVVLQFAYQEVGHLKAIKKTVKGFPRPQLDLSASSFAKVIDHAFGKPLVPPFDPYANSINYLIASYLIPYVGLTGYVGANPKLQGAVSKRLVAGLLGVESGQDAVIRGLLYEKALVKVSPYQTSVAEFTGRISELRNRLGHAGRKDEGLIVPRTWGAEGKVIGNVLAGDQFSVAFDRSPEEILRIVYGSGNESIPGGFYPKGANGHIARSHLHH
;
A
#
# COMPACT_ATOMS: atom_id res chain seq x y z
N MET A 1 41.29 -32.94 4.75
CA MET A 1 40.12 -32.22 4.19
C MET A 1 39.06 -32.11 5.26
N GLN A 2 38.68 -30.89 5.63
CA GLN A 2 37.64 -30.58 6.61
C GLN A 2 37.26 -29.09 6.42
N ILE A 3 36.15 -28.63 7.01
CA ILE A 3 35.52 -27.29 6.84
C ILE A 3 34.68 -27.18 5.55
N LEU A 4 33.65 -26.31 5.59
CA LEU A 4 32.67 -25.99 4.54
C LEU A 4 31.62 -27.08 4.18
N TYR A 5 30.74 -27.37 5.15
CA TYR A 5 29.34 -27.72 4.89
C TYR A 5 28.43 -26.88 5.80
N SER A 6 28.06 -25.70 5.32
CA SER A 6 27.06 -24.77 5.87
C SER A 6 26.75 -23.71 4.81
N ILE A 7 25.57 -23.07 4.90
CA ILE A 7 24.98 -22.22 3.84
C ILE A 7 24.50 -23.03 2.63
N LEU A 8 23.35 -23.69 2.77
CA LEU A 8 22.35 -23.93 1.70
C LEU A 8 21.06 -24.53 2.31
N SER A 9 20.35 -23.75 3.13
CA SER A 9 19.09 -24.16 3.79
C SER A 9 18.20 -22.96 4.13
N SER A 10 17.70 -22.26 3.12
CA SER A 10 16.60 -21.27 3.21
C SER A 10 16.18 -20.78 1.81
N SER A 11 15.34 -21.55 1.11
CA SER A 11 14.44 -21.12 0.02
C SER A 11 13.54 -22.29 -0.41
N TYR A 12 12.43 -21.96 -1.11
CA TYR A 12 11.53 -22.88 -1.80
C TYR A 12 10.69 -23.84 -0.94
N LEU A 13 9.62 -23.32 -0.34
CA LEU A 13 8.36 -24.07 -0.26
C LEU A 13 7.57 -23.82 -1.56
N PHE A 14 7.32 -24.85 -2.35
CA PHE A 14 6.34 -24.82 -3.44
C PHE A 14 5.07 -25.56 -3.01
N PHE A 15 3.92 -24.90 -3.18
CA PHE A 15 2.62 -25.57 -3.09
C PHE A 15 2.34 -26.33 -4.39
N PHE A 16 2.03 -27.63 -4.29
CA PHE A 16 1.44 -28.41 -5.39
C PHE A 16 0.16 -29.12 -4.89
N PRO A 17 -1.00 -28.96 -5.57
CA PRO A 17 -2.29 -29.41 -5.04
C PRO A 17 -2.72 -30.79 -5.56
N GLN A 18 -2.26 -31.88 -4.93
CA GLN A 18 -2.94 -33.19 -5.02
C GLN A 18 -2.89 -33.96 -3.70
N PHE A 19 -4.06 -34.31 -3.16
CA PHE A 19 -4.22 -35.22 -2.03
C PHE A 19 -4.64 -36.62 -2.52
N PRO A 20 -3.90 -37.66 -2.11
CA PRO A 20 -4.45 -39.01 -1.96
C PRO A 20 -4.49 -39.43 -0.48
N GLN A 21 -5.69 -39.75 0.01
CA GLN A 21 -5.98 -40.71 1.11
C GLN A 21 -4.94 -40.84 2.25
N ILE A 22 -5.11 -40.07 3.35
CA ILE A 22 -4.37 -40.34 4.59
C ILE A 22 -4.96 -41.59 5.27
N ILE A 23 -4.23 -42.70 5.22
CA ILE A 23 -4.49 -43.88 6.05
C ILE A 23 -4.14 -43.52 7.50
N ARG A 24 -5.10 -43.70 8.43
CA ARG A 24 -4.89 -43.44 9.86
C ARG A 24 -3.91 -44.45 10.47
N TYR A 25 -2.78 -43.96 10.97
CA TYR A 25 -2.08 -44.54 12.10
C TYR A 25 -2.09 -43.54 13.26
N GLY A 26 -2.42 -44.00 14.46
CA GLY A 26 -2.74 -43.13 15.60
C GLY A 26 -1.51 -42.66 16.37
N ALA A 27 -1.37 -41.35 16.51
CA ALA A 27 -0.56 -40.70 17.53
C ALA A 27 -1.27 -39.42 18.00
N SER A 28 -1.62 -39.36 19.28
CA SER A 28 -2.16 -38.15 19.91
C SER A 28 -1.00 -37.31 20.44
N TYR A 29 -1.02 -36.00 20.20
CA TYR A 29 -0.08 -35.04 20.76
C TYR A 29 -0.83 -34.03 21.63
N GLU A 30 -0.46 -33.95 22.90
CA GLU A 30 -0.89 -32.89 23.82
C GLU A 30 0.14 -31.75 23.80
N TYR A 31 -0.35 -30.52 23.98
CA TYR A 31 0.46 -29.31 24.00
C TYR A 31 0.13 -28.48 25.24
N GLU A 32 1.14 -28.12 26.01
CA GLU A 32 1.04 -27.23 27.17
C GLU A 32 1.82 -25.94 26.84
N ILE A 33 1.18 -24.78 27.03
CA ILE A 33 1.75 -23.47 26.69
C ILE A 33 1.80 -22.61 27.96
N ASP A 34 2.98 -22.51 28.56
CA ASP A 34 3.22 -21.66 29.73
C ASP A 34 3.71 -20.26 29.30
N LEU A 35 2.94 -19.23 29.64
CA LEU A 35 3.13 -17.85 29.16
C LEU A 35 4.02 -17.04 30.11
N ALA A 36 5.31 -17.33 30.07
CA ALA A 36 6.34 -16.55 30.77
C ALA A 36 6.45 -15.10 30.22
N LYS A 37 6.89 -14.18 31.10
CA LYS A 37 6.89 -12.72 30.91
C LYS A 37 7.75 -12.23 29.70
N PRO A 38 7.50 -11.01 29.18
CA PRO A 38 8.19 -10.49 28.00
C PRO A 38 9.72 -10.53 28.10
N GLY A 39 10.38 -11.02 27.04
CA GLY A 39 11.85 -11.16 26.96
C GLY A 39 12.38 -12.57 27.23
N GLY A 40 11.54 -13.53 27.64
CA GLY A 40 11.94 -14.93 27.82
C GLY A 40 12.13 -15.71 26.50
N LEU A 41 13.18 -16.52 26.44
CA LEU A 41 13.41 -17.49 25.35
C LEU A 41 12.45 -18.69 25.49
N MET A 42 11.64 -18.93 24.47
CA MET A 42 10.67 -20.04 24.43
C MET A 42 11.37 -21.40 24.52
N LYS A 43 10.93 -22.28 25.43
CA LYS A 43 11.46 -23.66 25.59
C LYS A 43 10.37 -24.70 25.31
N LEU A 44 10.32 -25.18 24.07
CA LEU A 44 9.54 -26.37 23.70
C LEU A 44 10.19 -27.62 24.32
N LYS A 45 9.44 -28.34 25.16
CA LYS A 45 9.87 -29.60 25.80
C LYS A 45 9.15 -30.78 25.14
N LEU A 46 9.69 -31.28 24.03
CA LEU A 46 9.19 -32.49 23.38
C LEU A 46 9.45 -33.71 24.28
N SER A 47 8.39 -34.43 24.65
CA SER A 47 8.46 -35.68 25.42
C SER A 47 7.93 -36.83 24.56
N GLY A 48 8.82 -37.76 24.18
CA GLY A 48 8.46 -38.91 23.35
C GLY A 48 9.54 -40.00 23.41
N LYS A 49 9.13 -41.26 23.26
CA LYS A 49 10.01 -42.44 23.34
C LYS A 49 10.74 -42.76 22.01
N ASP A 50 11.35 -41.77 21.37
CA ASP A 50 12.47 -42.00 20.44
C ASP A 50 13.45 -40.83 20.46
N ARG A 51 14.77 -41.12 20.50
CA ARG A 51 15.83 -40.10 20.61
C ARG A 51 16.35 -39.70 19.23
N ARG A 52 15.57 -38.90 18.51
CA ARG A 52 16.05 -38.14 17.33
C ARG A 52 15.71 -36.66 17.47
N GLN A 53 16.74 -35.83 17.59
CA GLN A 53 16.59 -34.37 17.65
C GLN A 53 16.33 -33.82 16.24
N TYR A 54 15.22 -33.11 16.08
CA TYR A 54 14.93 -32.31 14.90
C TYR A 54 14.85 -30.84 15.31
N HIS A 55 15.72 -29.99 14.75
CA HIS A 55 15.64 -28.55 14.93
C HIS A 55 14.71 -27.97 13.87
N ILE A 56 13.50 -27.57 14.28
CA ILE A 56 12.55 -26.84 13.44
C ILE A 56 12.54 -25.37 13.90
N ALA A 57 12.95 -24.46 13.03
CA ALA A 57 12.83 -23.02 13.25
C ALA A 57 11.48 -22.54 12.71
N LEU A 58 10.53 -22.25 13.61
CA LEU A 58 9.20 -21.77 13.22
C LEU A 58 9.12 -20.24 13.32
N GLY A 59 9.23 -19.55 12.19
CA GLY A 59 9.12 -18.10 12.10
C GLY A 59 7.67 -17.61 12.12
N ALA A 60 7.06 -17.51 13.31
CA ALA A 60 5.71 -17.00 13.49
C ALA A 60 5.70 -15.52 13.91
N VAL A 61 5.33 -14.62 13.00
CA VAL A 61 5.10 -13.19 13.30
C VAL A 61 3.63 -12.99 13.71
N LEU A 62 3.37 -12.97 15.01
CA LEU A 62 2.04 -12.66 15.56
C LEU A 62 1.92 -11.17 15.89
N PHE A 63 1.15 -10.44 15.09
CA PHE A 63 0.67 -9.10 15.45
C PHE A 63 -0.51 -9.21 16.42
N LEU A 64 -0.31 -8.77 17.67
CA LEU A 64 -1.38 -8.55 18.63
C LEU A 64 -1.51 -7.05 18.94
N LYS A 65 -2.63 -6.44 18.56
CA LYS A 65 -3.05 -5.12 19.07
C LYS A 65 -3.65 -5.29 20.46
N PRO A 66 -3.22 -4.55 21.50
CA PRO A 66 -3.99 -4.39 22.71
C PRO A 66 -5.21 -3.52 22.41
N CYS A 67 -6.41 -4.07 22.57
CA CYS A 67 -7.64 -3.28 22.65
C CYS A 67 -7.92 -3.06 24.14
N LEU A 68 -7.86 -1.81 24.60
CA LEU A 68 -8.13 -1.44 25.99
C LEU A 68 -9.32 -0.48 26.06
N SER A 69 -10.49 -1.06 26.29
CA SER A 69 -11.73 -0.36 26.66
C SER A 69 -12.47 -1.27 27.64
N GLY A 70 -12.48 -0.89 28.92
CA GLY A 70 -13.01 -1.72 29.99
C GLY A 70 -13.02 -0.92 31.29
N GLU A 71 -14.11 -0.21 31.53
CA GLU A 71 -14.35 0.54 32.76
C GLU A 71 -14.54 -0.44 33.93
N SER A 72 -14.02 -0.09 35.11
CA SER A 72 -14.19 -0.90 36.32
C SER A 72 -15.37 -0.40 37.14
N HIS A 73 -16.37 -1.27 37.37
CA HIS A 73 -17.36 -1.08 38.42
C HIS A 73 -17.22 -2.19 39.47
N ASN A 74 -16.68 -1.82 40.64
CA ASN A 74 -16.83 -2.57 41.87
C ASN A 74 -18.00 -1.96 42.67
N GLY A 75 -18.92 -2.79 43.14
CA GLY A 75 -20.02 -2.40 44.01
C GLY A 75 -20.57 -3.64 44.71
N ASN A 76 -20.62 -3.64 46.04
CA ASN A 76 -20.87 -4.82 46.85
C ASN A 76 -21.87 -4.50 47.97
N GLN A 77 -22.94 -5.32 48.08
CA GLN A 77 -23.88 -5.42 49.23
C GLN A 77 -24.69 -4.12 49.56
N ASP A 78 -25.95 -4.11 50.01
CA ASP A 78 -26.77 -5.09 50.73
C ASP A 78 -28.23 -4.56 50.90
N ASN A 79 -29.20 -5.46 51.16
CA ASN A 79 -30.49 -5.27 51.89
C ASN A 79 -31.60 -4.28 51.40
N GLY A 80 -32.87 -4.75 51.37
CA GLY A 80 -34.07 -3.91 51.18
C GLY A 80 -35.39 -4.66 50.90
N HIS A 81 -36.12 -5.07 51.94
CA HIS A 81 -37.36 -5.87 51.85
C HIS A 81 -38.60 -5.17 51.22
N LEU A 82 -39.47 -5.98 50.56
CA LEU A 82 -40.87 -6.33 50.95
C LEU A 82 -42.00 -6.22 49.88
N VAL A 83 -43.01 -7.10 50.04
CA VAL A 83 -44.40 -7.11 49.50
C VAL A 83 -44.69 -7.68 48.09
N THR A 84 -45.46 -8.78 48.10
CA THR A 84 -46.20 -9.49 47.02
C THR A 84 -47.72 -9.46 47.39
N PRO A 85 -48.66 -10.33 46.93
CA PRO A 85 -48.75 -11.33 45.83
C PRO A 85 -49.95 -11.01 44.88
N LEU A 86 -50.55 -11.85 44.02
CA LEU A 86 -50.42 -13.27 43.60
C LEU A 86 -50.12 -13.31 42.07
N ASN A 87 -50.25 -14.36 41.23
CA ASN A 87 -50.79 -15.74 41.20
C ASN A 87 -49.84 -16.56 40.28
N GLN A 88 -49.61 -17.88 40.30
CA GLN A 88 -50.34 -19.11 40.71
C GLN A 88 -51.41 -19.59 39.68
N THR A 89 -51.40 -20.83 39.14
CA THR A 89 -50.58 -22.08 39.29
C THR A 89 -50.88 -23.05 38.08
N PRO A 90 -50.54 -24.38 38.01
CA PRO A 90 -49.21 -25.03 37.81
C PRO A 90 -49.13 -25.98 36.53
N PRO A 91 -48.53 -27.22 36.45
CA PRO A 91 -47.35 -27.44 35.54
C PRO A 91 -47.23 -28.75 34.68
N ASN A 92 -46.27 -28.74 33.71
CA ASN A 92 -45.54 -29.90 33.08
C ASN A 92 -46.34 -30.96 32.27
N PRO A 93 -45.72 -31.90 31.48
CA PRO A 93 -44.29 -32.21 31.20
C PRO A 93 -43.88 -32.21 29.68
N PRO A 94 -42.61 -32.51 29.29
CA PRO A 94 -42.15 -32.50 27.88
C PRO A 94 -42.06 -33.89 27.19
N PRO A 95 -42.01 -33.93 25.85
CA PRO A 95 -41.02 -34.82 25.19
C PRO A 95 -40.46 -34.32 23.83
N GLY A 96 -39.39 -34.99 23.35
CA GLY A 96 -39.17 -35.21 21.91
C GLY A 96 -38.11 -34.37 21.19
N SER A 97 -36.93 -34.94 20.94
CA SER A 97 -35.98 -34.42 19.93
C SER A 97 -36.32 -34.96 18.54
N VAL A 98 -36.37 -34.08 17.53
CA VAL A 98 -36.51 -34.48 16.13
C VAL A 98 -35.17 -34.33 15.42
N THR A 99 -34.67 -35.42 14.84
CA THR A 99 -33.46 -35.43 14.01
C THR A 99 -33.81 -35.74 12.57
N ASN A 100 -33.66 -34.76 11.68
CA ASN A 100 -33.92 -34.96 10.25
C ASN A 100 -32.76 -35.74 9.61
N LYS A 101 -32.90 -37.07 9.59
CA LYS A 101 -32.19 -37.92 8.63
C LYS A 101 -32.98 -37.96 7.32
N ILE A 102 -32.32 -37.66 6.21
CA ILE A 102 -32.83 -37.99 4.87
C ILE A 102 -31.99 -39.17 4.37
N SER A 103 -32.66 -40.28 4.06
CA SER A 103 -32.05 -41.43 3.42
C SER A 103 -31.82 -41.16 1.93
N ILE A 104 -30.82 -41.82 1.34
CA ILE A 104 -30.72 -42.02 -0.11
C ILE A 104 -30.79 -43.53 -0.34
N ASP A 105 -31.62 -43.95 -1.28
CA ASP A 105 -31.99 -45.35 -1.49
C ASP A 105 -30.92 -46.21 -2.16
N GLN A 106 -31.16 -47.52 -2.10
CA GLN A 106 -30.27 -48.56 -2.60
C GLN A 106 -30.26 -48.62 -4.14
N ALA A 107 -29.08 -48.83 -4.73
CA ALA A 107 -28.92 -49.29 -6.10
C ALA A 107 -28.45 -50.75 -6.12
N THR A 108 -29.08 -51.59 -6.95
CA THR A 108 -28.80 -53.04 -7.02
C THR A 108 -27.59 -53.38 -7.90
N PRO A 109 -26.87 -54.48 -7.62
CA PRO A 109 -25.68 -54.85 -8.37
C PRO A 109 -26.03 -55.62 -9.66
N PHE A 110 -25.71 -55.04 -10.82
CA PHE A 110 -25.63 -55.79 -12.08
C PHE A 110 -24.18 -56.22 -12.34
N ALA A 111 -23.95 -57.53 -12.33
CA ALA A 111 -22.63 -58.12 -12.55
C ALA A 111 -22.43 -58.49 -14.02
N THR A 112 -21.53 -57.80 -14.72
CA THR A 112 -21.07 -58.17 -16.07
C THR A 112 -19.56 -58.29 -16.07
N LYS A 113 -19.04 -59.53 -16.08
CA LYS A 113 -17.60 -59.78 -16.23
C LYS A 113 -17.17 -59.49 -17.67
N SER A 114 -16.34 -58.47 -17.87
CA SER A 114 -15.45 -58.37 -19.03
C SER A 114 -14.00 -58.36 -18.57
N THR A 115 -13.22 -59.35 -19.02
CA THR A 115 -11.84 -59.57 -18.58
C THR A 115 -10.88 -58.95 -19.59
N HIS A 116 -10.62 -57.64 -19.48
CA HIS A 116 -9.57 -56.98 -20.27
C HIS A 116 -8.27 -56.86 -19.49
N THR A 117 -7.30 -57.71 -19.83
CA THR A 117 -5.94 -57.68 -19.30
C THR A 117 -5.18 -56.46 -19.84
N ILE A 118 -5.16 -55.36 -19.10
CA ILE A 118 -4.31 -54.20 -19.41
C ILE A 118 -2.97 -54.37 -18.68
N ASN A 119 -1.93 -54.75 -19.42
CA ASN A 119 -0.56 -54.81 -18.90
C ASN A 119 -0.03 -53.38 -18.68
N THR A 120 -0.14 -52.86 -17.46
CA THR A 120 0.49 -51.59 -17.08
C THR A 120 2.00 -51.75 -16.85
N MET A 121 2.75 -51.95 -17.95
CA MET A 121 4.19 -51.67 -17.93
C MET A 121 4.41 -50.17 -17.88
N SER A 122 4.68 -49.63 -16.69
CA SER A 122 5.12 -48.25 -16.53
C SER A 122 6.55 -48.09 -17.07
N PRO A 123 6.81 -47.32 -18.14
CA PRO A 123 8.17 -46.98 -18.52
C PRO A 123 8.69 -45.93 -17.53
N THR A 124 9.37 -46.37 -16.47
CA THR A 124 10.12 -45.47 -15.60
C THR A 124 11.26 -44.84 -16.39
N LEU A 125 10.99 -43.67 -16.99
CA LEU A 125 11.92 -42.99 -17.89
C LEU A 125 13.05 -42.26 -17.12
N SER A 126 13.64 -42.93 -16.13
CA SER A 126 14.86 -42.54 -15.43
C SER A 126 16.08 -42.73 -16.33
N SER A 127 16.02 -42.19 -17.55
CA SER A 127 17.16 -42.15 -18.46
C SER A 127 18.19 -41.17 -17.90
N PRO A 128 19.46 -41.58 -17.70
CA PRO A 128 20.49 -40.66 -17.22
C PRO A 128 20.69 -39.48 -18.18
N ALA A 129 20.31 -39.61 -19.45
CA ALA A 129 20.29 -38.51 -20.40
C ALA A 129 19.35 -37.37 -19.98
N ILE A 130 18.19 -37.64 -19.35
CA ILE A 130 17.26 -36.57 -18.90
C ILE A 130 17.85 -35.82 -17.70
N VAL A 131 18.53 -36.53 -16.81
CA VAL A 131 19.26 -35.91 -15.67
C VAL A 131 20.42 -35.07 -16.19
N VAL A 132 21.23 -35.61 -17.11
CA VAL A 132 22.37 -34.89 -17.72
C VAL A 132 21.90 -33.69 -18.55
N ILE A 133 20.81 -33.79 -19.30
CA ILE A 133 20.23 -32.66 -20.04
C ILE A 133 19.69 -31.61 -19.06
N SER A 134 19.01 -32.00 -17.98
CA SER A 134 18.56 -31.06 -16.94
C SER A 134 19.73 -30.32 -16.29
N PHE A 135 20.81 -31.03 -15.97
CA PHE A 135 22.04 -30.41 -15.45
C PHE A 135 22.72 -29.50 -16.49
N LEU A 136 22.81 -29.92 -17.76
CA LEU A 136 23.36 -29.09 -18.83
C LEU A 136 22.51 -27.84 -19.07
N VAL A 137 21.18 -27.91 -18.99
CA VAL A 137 20.32 -26.72 -19.01
C VAL A 137 20.59 -25.82 -17.81
N PHE A 138 20.85 -26.36 -16.62
CA PHE A 138 21.29 -25.57 -15.46
C PHE A 138 22.68 -24.92 -15.61
N PHE A 139 23.55 -25.45 -16.48
CA PHE A 139 24.86 -24.86 -16.81
C PHE A 139 24.86 -23.98 -18.09
N LEU A 140 23.85 -24.11 -18.95
CA LEU A 140 23.67 -23.35 -20.20
C LEU A 140 22.65 -22.21 -20.08
N LEU A 141 21.79 -22.25 -19.05
CA LEU A 141 21.22 -21.04 -18.48
C LEU A 141 22.39 -20.11 -18.09
N PRO A 142 22.39 -18.83 -18.52
CA PRO A 142 23.30 -17.84 -17.95
C PRO A 142 23.14 -17.81 -16.42
N SER A 143 24.15 -17.32 -15.70
CA SER A 143 24.11 -17.11 -14.23
C SER A 143 23.17 -15.98 -13.80
N ALA A 144 22.00 -15.89 -14.43
CA ALA A 144 20.91 -14.99 -14.12
C ALA A 144 20.17 -15.43 -12.85
N TYR A 145 20.88 -15.51 -11.72
CA TYR A 145 20.34 -15.12 -10.41
C TYR A 145 21.47 -14.73 -9.42
N SER A 146 21.45 -13.46 -9.03
CA SER A 146 21.81 -12.98 -7.68
C SER A 146 23.28 -12.95 -7.21
N SER A 147 24.29 -13.25 -8.03
CA SER A 147 25.72 -13.13 -7.62
C SER A 147 26.31 -11.72 -7.72
N ASP A 148 25.92 -10.91 -8.71
CA ASP A 148 26.56 -9.62 -9.03
C ASP A 148 25.82 -8.36 -8.53
N PHE A 149 24.84 -8.52 -7.63
CA PHE A 149 24.00 -7.41 -7.15
C PHE A 149 24.75 -6.32 -6.34
N LEU A 150 26.02 -6.57 -5.97
CA LEU A 150 26.90 -5.62 -5.27
C LEU A 150 28.08 -5.12 -6.12
N SER A 151 28.51 -5.88 -7.13
CA SER A 151 29.55 -5.50 -8.10
C SER A 151 28.97 -4.54 -9.14
N ASP A 152 27.85 -4.90 -9.75
CA ASP A 152 27.22 -4.14 -10.83
C ASP A 152 26.50 -2.87 -10.32
N TYR A 153 26.15 -2.80 -9.03
CA TYR A 153 25.67 -1.55 -8.42
C TYR A 153 26.72 -0.41 -8.48
N LYS A 154 28.01 -0.72 -8.67
CA LYS A 154 29.08 0.27 -8.89
C LYS A 154 29.41 0.53 -10.37
N ARG A 155 28.75 -0.14 -11.33
CA ARG A 155 29.16 -0.10 -12.75
C ARG A 155 28.04 -0.03 -13.79
N SER A 156 26.83 -0.48 -13.46
CA SER A 156 25.64 -0.30 -14.32
C SER A 156 25.30 1.19 -14.44
N SER A 157 25.55 1.75 -15.61
CA SER A 157 25.04 3.08 -15.96
C SER A 157 23.52 3.03 -16.10
N VAL A 158 22.84 4.07 -15.60
CA VAL A 158 21.40 4.22 -15.79
C VAL A 158 21.10 4.29 -17.30
N PRO A 159 20.23 3.41 -17.85
CA PRO A 159 19.88 3.46 -19.27
C PRO A 159 19.38 4.84 -19.68
N LYS A 160 19.80 5.35 -20.84
CA LYS A 160 19.47 6.73 -21.28
C LYS A 160 17.95 7.00 -21.30
N PHE A 161 17.13 5.98 -21.55
CA PHE A 161 15.68 6.07 -21.49
C PHE A 161 15.16 6.20 -20.04
N ASP A 162 15.67 5.37 -19.12
CA ASP A 162 15.37 5.45 -17.69
C ASP A 162 15.74 6.82 -17.10
N VAL A 163 16.81 7.48 -17.56
CA VAL A 163 17.18 8.83 -17.09
C VAL A 163 16.01 9.81 -17.22
N ASN A 164 15.33 9.83 -18.36
CA ASN A 164 14.18 10.71 -18.60
C ASN A 164 12.99 10.38 -17.67
N LEU A 165 12.77 9.09 -17.38
CA LEU A 165 11.72 8.60 -16.50
C LEU A 165 12.02 8.84 -15.01
N LEU A 166 13.30 8.85 -14.61
CA LEU A 166 13.74 9.17 -13.25
C LEU A 166 13.84 10.68 -13.00
N GLU A 167 14.11 11.49 -14.03
CA GLU A 167 14.11 12.94 -13.89
C GLU A 167 12.69 13.53 -13.83
N PHE A 168 11.70 12.94 -14.50
CA PHE A 168 10.33 13.50 -14.51
C PHE A 168 9.68 13.64 -13.10
N PRO A 169 9.75 12.64 -12.19
CA PRO A 169 9.22 12.76 -10.84
C PRO A 169 9.76 13.94 -10.04
N LEU A 170 11.00 14.39 -10.27
CA LEU A 170 11.62 15.51 -9.53
C LEU A 170 10.74 16.77 -9.49
N ASN A 171 9.85 16.97 -10.45
CA ASN A 171 8.85 18.04 -10.41
C ASN A 171 7.96 17.93 -9.16
N LEU A 172 7.33 16.76 -8.97
CA LEU A 172 6.43 16.47 -7.85
C LEU A 172 7.21 16.46 -6.53
N GLU A 173 8.39 15.84 -6.51
CA GLU A 173 9.34 15.87 -5.38
C GLU A 173 9.65 17.30 -4.91
N TYR A 174 9.83 18.25 -5.84
CA TYR A 174 10.01 19.66 -5.49
C TYR A 174 8.71 20.31 -4.97
N LEU A 175 7.58 20.02 -5.60
CA LEU A 175 6.26 20.52 -5.17
C LEU A 175 5.94 20.07 -3.73
N GLU A 176 6.19 18.82 -3.41
CA GLU A 176 5.87 18.19 -2.13
C GLU A 176 6.89 18.58 -1.05
N ALA A 177 8.20 18.57 -1.37
CA ALA A 177 9.22 19.07 -0.45
C ALA A 177 8.95 20.52 -0.03
N GLU A 178 8.68 21.41 -1.00
CA GLU A 178 8.37 22.80 -0.70
C GLU A 178 7.07 22.93 0.08
N PHE A 179 5.99 22.24 -0.32
CA PHE A 179 4.69 22.36 0.35
C PHE A 179 4.75 21.89 1.81
N PHE A 180 5.35 20.73 2.09
CA PHE A 180 5.46 20.18 3.46
C PHE A 180 6.48 20.94 4.32
N LEU A 181 7.63 21.35 3.78
CA LEU A 181 8.61 22.18 4.51
C LEU A 181 8.01 23.54 4.89
N TYR A 182 7.34 24.22 3.96
CA TYR A 182 6.64 25.46 4.28
C TYR A 182 5.52 25.20 5.29
N GLY A 183 4.68 24.17 5.11
CA GLY A 183 3.60 23.82 6.04
C GLY A 183 4.05 23.70 7.49
N ALA A 184 5.05 22.85 7.77
CA ALA A 184 5.52 22.60 9.14
C ALA A 184 6.47 23.70 9.70
N LEU A 185 7.37 24.24 8.88
CA LEU A 185 8.50 25.08 9.31
C LEU A 185 8.39 26.55 8.88
N GLY A 186 7.58 26.87 7.88
CA GLY A 186 7.46 28.20 7.29
C GLY A 186 8.59 28.60 6.35
N HIS A 187 9.42 27.65 5.90
CA HIS A 187 10.53 27.88 4.97
C HIS A 187 10.91 26.58 4.25
N GLY A 188 11.31 26.70 2.98
CA GLY A 188 11.54 25.57 2.07
C GLY A 188 13.00 25.13 1.90
N LEU A 189 13.30 24.53 0.73
CA LEU A 189 14.63 23.95 0.44
C LEU A 189 15.74 24.99 0.51
N ASP A 190 15.47 26.27 0.22
CA ASP A 190 16.47 27.35 0.26
C ASP A 190 17.17 27.51 1.62
N LYS A 191 16.55 27.01 2.70
CA LYS A 191 17.13 26.99 4.05
C LYS A 191 17.43 25.57 4.56
N VAL A 192 16.65 24.56 4.17
CA VAL A 192 16.82 23.18 4.68
C VAL A 192 17.83 22.36 3.86
N ALA A 193 17.89 22.55 2.55
CA ALA A 193 18.83 21.86 1.65
C ALA A 193 19.06 22.65 0.34
N PRO A 194 19.66 23.86 0.38
CA PRO A 194 19.73 24.76 -0.79
C PRO A 194 20.45 24.15 -2.00
N TYR A 195 21.38 23.21 -1.78
CA TYR A 195 22.04 22.46 -2.84
C TYR A 195 21.08 21.57 -3.66
N LEU A 196 19.89 21.23 -3.15
CA LEU A 196 18.85 20.53 -3.90
C LEU A 196 18.04 21.48 -4.80
N ALA A 197 17.84 22.75 -4.40
CA ALA A 197 17.17 23.73 -5.25
C ALA A 197 17.99 24.09 -6.50
N GLN A 198 19.32 24.00 -6.42
CA GLN A 198 20.28 24.23 -7.52
C GLN A 198 20.10 25.60 -8.22
N GLY A 199 19.70 26.63 -7.48
CA GLY A 199 19.46 27.97 -8.01
C GLY A 199 18.11 28.17 -8.71
N GLY A 200 17.22 27.18 -8.70
CA GLY A 200 15.82 27.36 -9.11
C GLY A 200 15.08 28.33 -8.17
N PRO A 201 14.11 29.12 -8.65
CA PRO A 201 13.46 30.16 -7.85
C PRO A 201 12.59 29.59 -6.72
N SER A 202 12.43 30.35 -5.64
CA SER A 202 11.59 29.97 -4.48
C SER A 202 10.10 29.88 -4.86
N PRO A 203 9.31 29.02 -4.18
CA PRO A 203 7.89 28.88 -4.46
C PRO A 203 7.11 30.18 -4.18
N ILE A 204 6.19 30.54 -5.08
CA ILE A 204 5.32 31.71 -4.90
C ILE A 204 4.29 31.41 -3.81
N GLY A 205 4.13 32.34 -2.87
CA GLY A 205 3.01 32.39 -1.92
C GLY A 205 2.95 31.29 -0.87
N ALA A 206 3.96 30.42 -0.78
CA ALA A 206 4.06 29.37 0.23
C ALA A 206 4.14 29.95 1.65
N LYS A 207 3.48 29.31 2.63
CA LYS A 207 3.35 29.81 4.01
C LYS A 207 3.48 28.70 5.05
N LYS A 208 3.69 29.11 6.30
CA LYS A 208 3.50 28.22 7.45
C LYS A 208 2.02 27.93 7.66
N ALA A 209 1.68 26.65 7.83
CA ALA A 209 0.32 26.22 8.14
C ALA A 209 0.03 26.31 9.65
N ASN A 210 -1.23 26.60 9.98
CA ASN A 210 -1.76 26.56 11.34
C ASN A 210 -2.15 25.12 11.73
N LEU A 211 -1.15 24.29 11.99
CA LEU A 211 -1.33 22.86 12.25
C LEU A 211 -1.39 22.55 13.75
N ASP A 212 -2.26 21.63 14.14
CA ASP A 212 -2.19 20.95 15.44
C ASP A 212 -0.89 20.13 15.58
N ALA A 213 -0.57 19.72 16.81
CA ALA A 213 0.70 19.07 17.12
C ALA A 213 0.93 17.75 16.34
N LEU A 214 -0.10 16.93 16.14
CA LEU A 214 0.00 15.66 15.43
C LEU A 214 0.17 15.90 13.92
N THR A 215 -0.71 16.71 13.34
CA THR A 215 -0.66 17.03 11.90
C THR A 215 0.65 17.72 11.54
N LYS A 216 1.16 18.61 12.41
CA LYS A 216 2.45 19.27 12.22
C LYS A 216 3.62 18.28 12.24
N ASP A 217 3.61 17.31 13.15
CA ASP A 217 4.68 16.31 13.25
C ASP A 217 4.70 15.39 12.03
N VAL A 218 3.53 14.86 11.62
CA VAL A 218 3.37 14.05 10.41
C VAL A 218 3.84 14.81 9.16
N VAL A 219 3.41 16.06 8.98
CA VAL A 219 3.86 16.89 7.84
C VAL A 219 5.36 17.20 7.89
N LEU A 220 5.95 17.31 9.10
CA LEU A 220 7.40 17.48 9.23
C LEU A 220 8.18 16.20 8.87
N GLN A 221 7.63 15.01 9.16
CA GLN A 221 8.21 13.74 8.73
C GLN A 221 8.21 13.65 7.19
N PHE A 222 7.08 13.94 6.54
CA PHE A 222 6.98 13.98 5.06
C PHE A 222 7.96 15.00 4.46
N ALA A 223 8.03 16.21 5.02
CA ALA A 223 8.94 17.26 4.56
C ALA A 223 10.42 16.84 4.52
N TYR A 224 10.85 15.95 5.43
CA TYR A 224 12.20 15.37 5.41
C TYR A 224 12.32 14.10 4.54
N GLN A 225 11.21 13.40 4.26
CA GLN A 225 11.15 12.30 3.31
C GLN A 225 11.34 12.79 1.87
N GLU A 226 10.66 13.87 1.44
CA GLU A 226 10.87 14.46 0.10
C GLU A 226 12.29 15.01 -0.09
N VAL A 227 12.84 15.63 0.97
CA VAL A 227 14.25 16.04 1.03
C VAL A 227 15.19 14.82 0.91
N GLY A 228 14.74 13.62 1.27
CA GLY A 228 15.39 12.35 1.02
C GLY A 228 15.21 11.84 -0.42
N HIS A 229 13.99 11.88 -0.95
CA HIS A 229 13.63 11.45 -2.31
C HIS A 229 14.38 12.27 -3.39
N LEU A 230 14.38 13.60 -3.26
CA LEU A 230 15.19 14.52 -4.08
C LEU A 230 16.68 14.15 -4.07
N LYS A 231 17.25 13.74 -2.93
CA LYS A 231 18.64 13.27 -2.84
C LYS A 231 18.83 11.90 -3.50
N ALA A 232 17.87 10.99 -3.34
CA ALA A 232 17.93 9.64 -3.91
C ALA A 232 17.95 9.70 -5.44
N ILE A 233 17.06 10.49 -6.04
CA ILE A 233 16.99 10.69 -7.49
C ILE A 233 18.23 11.44 -7.99
N LYS A 234 18.60 12.58 -7.39
CA LYS A 234 19.79 13.36 -7.81
C LYS A 234 21.14 12.67 -7.56
N LYS A 235 21.15 11.54 -6.85
CA LYS A 235 22.32 10.64 -6.72
C LYS A 235 22.41 9.62 -7.86
N THR A 236 21.29 9.31 -8.52
CA THR A 236 21.18 8.32 -9.60
C THR A 236 21.14 8.97 -10.99
N VAL A 237 20.54 10.17 -11.11
CA VAL A 237 20.49 10.97 -12.34
C VAL A 237 20.90 12.42 -12.07
N LYS A 238 21.23 13.18 -13.12
CA LYS A 238 21.65 14.59 -12.98
C LYS A 238 20.53 15.48 -12.45
N GLY A 239 19.33 15.32 -13.01
CA GLY A 239 18.18 16.16 -12.71
C GLY A 239 18.38 17.62 -13.12
N PHE A 240 17.44 18.45 -12.66
CA PHE A 240 17.33 19.86 -12.98
C PHE A 240 17.07 20.71 -11.72
N PRO A 241 17.32 22.03 -11.74
CA PRO A 241 16.93 22.95 -10.67
C PRO A 241 15.42 23.03 -10.46
N ARG A 242 15.02 23.41 -9.24
CA ARG A 242 13.61 23.57 -8.82
C ARG A 242 12.83 24.41 -9.85
N PRO A 243 11.71 23.91 -10.42
CA PRO A 243 10.88 24.71 -11.31
C PRO A 243 10.20 25.86 -10.52
N GLN A 244 9.69 26.89 -11.21
CA GLN A 244 8.89 27.90 -10.54
C GLN A 244 7.55 27.30 -10.12
N LEU A 245 7.37 27.13 -8.82
CA LEU A 245 6.12 26.67 -8.22
C LEU A 245 5.23 27.84 -7.81
N ASP A 246 3.90 27.66 -7.84
CA ASP A 246 2.91 28.52 -7.16
C ASP A 246 2.12 27.71 -6.13
N LEU A 247 2.51 27.88 -4.86
CA LEU A 247 1.89 27.24 -3.70
C LEU A 247 1.00 28.22 -2.94
N SER A 248 0.64 29.35 -3.55
CA SER A 248 -0.22 30.35 -2.91
C SER A 248 -1.60 29.77 -2.59
N ALA A 249 -2.23 30.29 -1.54
CA ALA A 249 -3.62 30.00 -1.23
C ALA A 249 -4.56 30.28 -2.43
N SER A 250 -4.21 31.22 -3.32
CA SER A 250 -4.97 31.47 -4.56
C SER A 250 -4.82 30.34 -5.60
N SER A 251 -3.65 29.70 -5.68
CA SER A 251 -3.42 28.53 -6.54
C SER A 251 -4.28 27.35 -6.06
N PHE A 252 -4.19 27.01 -4.77
CA PHE A 252 -5.02 25.96 -4.16
C PHE A 252 -6.52 26.27 -4.23
N ALA A 253 -6.94 27.53 -4.01
CA ALA A 253 -8.34 27.93 -4.16
C ALA A 253 -8.88 27.63 -5.56
N LYS A 254 -8.16 28.02 -6.63
CA LYS A 254 -8.58 27.75 -8.02
C LYS A 254 -8.77 26.25 -8.31
N VAL A 255 -7.90 25.41 -7.75
CA VAL A 255 -8.00 23.94 -7.90
C VAL A 255 -9.26 23.42 -7.21
N ILE A 256 -9.56 23.88 -6.00
CA ILE A 256 -10.79 23.52 -5.27
C ILE A 256 -12.04 24.09 -5.95
N ASP A 257 -12.01 25.34 -6.42
CA ASP A 257 -13.11 25.97 -7.14
C ASP A 257 -13.46 25.18 -8.42
N HIS A 258 -12.43 24.66 -9.12
CA HIS A 258 -12.61 23.81 -10.31
C HIS A 258 -13.12 22.38 -9.95
N ALA A 259 -12.80 21.85 -8.76
CA ALA A 259 -13.38 20.61 -8.24
C ALA A 259 -14.86 20.78 -7.84
N PHE A 260 -15.25 21.95 -7.33
CA PHE A 260 -16.64 22.28 -6.98
C PHE A 260 -17.47 22.82 -8.15
N GLY A 261 -16.84 23.19 -9.28
CA GLY A 261 -17.48 23.81 -10.43
C GLY A 261 -17.93 25.26 -10.20
N LYS A 262 -17.47 25.89 -9.11
CA LYS A 262 -17.81 27.26 -8.70
C LYS A 262 -16.79 27.77 -7.67
N PRO A 263 -16.58 29.10 -7.56
CA PRO A 263 -15.82 29.68 -6.47
C PRO A 263 -16.41 29.33 -5.09
N LEU A 264 -15.55 28.95 -4.15
CA LEU A 264 -15.91 28.92 -2.73
C LEU A 264 -15.82 30.32 -2.10
N VAL A 265 -16.66 30.57 -1.10
CA VAL A 265 -16.68 31.83 -0.33
C VAL A 265 -16.57 31.48 1.16
N PRO A 266 -15.49 31.89 1.85
CA PRO A 266 -14.26 32.50 1.31
C PRO A 266 -13.49 31.53 0.39
N PRO A 267 -12.48 31.99 -0.36
CA PRO A 267 -11.60 31.10 -1.12
C PRO A 267 -10.89 30.08 -0.22
N PHE A 268 -10.66 28.86 -0.72
CA PHE A 268 -10.01 27.81 0.05
C PHE A 268 -8.53 28.13 0.36
N ASP A 269 -8.21 28.39 1.62
CA ASP A 269 -6.83 28.53 2.10
C ASP A 269 -6.32 27.19 2.68
N PRO A 270 -5.30 26.56 2.09
CA PRO A 270 -4.71 25.32 2.60
C PRO A 270 -3.98 25.53 3.93
N TYR A 271 -3.55 26.75 4.26
CA TYR A 271 -2.72 27.04 5.44
C TYR A 271 -3.54 27.32 6.71
N ALA A 272 -4.86 27.45 6.60
CA ALA A 272 -5.72 27.96 7.67
C ALA A 272 -5.89 27.03 8.90
N ASN A 273 -5.88 25.71 8.69
CA ASN A 273 -5.99 24.69 9.74
C ASN A 273 -5.57 23.30 9.22
N SER A 274 -5.39 22.32 10.12
CA SER A 274 -5.03 20.94 9.79
C SER A 274 -5.93 20.22 8.78
N ILE A 275 -7.25 20.42 8.83
CA ILE A 275 -8.18 19.75 7.90
C ILE A 275 -8.02 20.34 6.49
N ASN A 276 -7.96 21.67 6.37
CA ASN A 276 -7.66 22.33 5.10
C ASN A 276 -6.30 21.87 4.56
N TYR A 277 -5.29 21.78 5.42
CA TYR A 277 -3.95 21.37 5.00
C TYR A 277 -3.91 19.92 4.54
N LEU A 278 -4.54 18.98 5.26
CA LEU A 278 -4.61 17.58 4.83
C LEU A 278 -5.43 17.40 3.53
N ILE A 279 -6.51 18.17 3.33
CA ILE A 279 -7.27 18.19 2.07
C ILE A 279 -6.41 18.74 0.92
N ALA A 280 -5.54 19.72 1.20
CA ALA A 280 -4.58 20.23 0.24
C ALA A 280 -3.46 19.22 -0.06
N SER A 281 -2.92 18.53 0.96
CA SER A 281 -1.96 17.43 0.79
C SER A 281 -2.56 16.30 -0.06
N TYR A 282 -3.83 15.96 0.13
CA TYR A 282 -4.53 14.92 -0.64
C TYR A 282 -4.49 15.18 -2.17
N LEU A 283 -4.25 16.41 -2.64
CA LEU A 283 -4.06 16.73 -4.05
C LEU A 283 -2.77 16.17 -4.66
N ILE A 284 -1.72 15.90 -3.88
CA ILE A 284 -0.34 15.80 -4.41
C ILE A 284 0.29 14.40 -4.43
N PRO A 285 0.57 13.69 -3.30
CA PRO A 285 1.37 12.45 -3.33
C PRO A 285 0.73 11.33 -4.14
N TYR A 286 -0.61 11.31 -4.19
CA TYR A 286 -1.34 10.37 -5.04
C TYR A 286 -1.04 10.52 -6.54
N VAL A 287 -0.68 11.72 -6.99
CA VAL A 287 -0.21 11.98 -8.36
C VAL A 287 1.23 11.49 -8.53
N GLY A 288 2.08 11.64 -7.50
CA GLY A 288 3.43 11.08 -7.43
C GLY A 288 3.45 9.55 -7.52
N LEU A 289 2.80 8.87 -6.59
CA LEU A 289 2.77 7.41 -6.50
C LEU A 289 2.19 6.76 -7.77
N THR A 290 1.11 7.33 -8.35
CA THR A 290 0.53 6.77 -9.58
C THR A 290 1.44 7.01 -10.80
N GLY A 291 2.25 8.07 -10.79
CA GLY A 291 3.35 8.26 -11.73
C GLY A 291 4.45 7.21 -11.60
N TYR A 292 4.84 6.83 -10.38
CA TYR A 292 5.80 5.76 -10.15
C TYR A 292 5.28 4.39 -10.61
N VAL A 293 3.99 4.08 -10.39
CA VAL A 293 3.33 2.90 -10.99
C VAL A 293 3.39 2.95 -12.52
N GLY A 294 3.07 4.08 -13.13
CA GLY A 294 3.12 4.27 -14.59
C GLY A 294 4.52 4.32 -15.20
N ALA A 295 5.57 4.50 -14.39
CA ALA A 295 6.97 4.42 -14.78
C ALA A 295 7.52 2.99 -14.70
N ASN A 296 7.18 2.23 -13.64
CA ASN A 296 7.69 0.88 -13.37
C ASN A 296 7.83 -0.06 -14.60
N PRO A 297 6.79 -0.30 -15.44
CA PRO A 297 6.89 -1.22 -16.57
C PRO A 297 7.75 -0.69 -17.73
N LYS A 298 8.10 0.60 -17.72
CA LYS A 298 8.89 1.28 -18.77
C LYS A 298 10.39 1.32 -18.45
N LEU A 299 10.76 1.11 -17.18
CA LEU A 299 12.15 1.08 -16.72
C LEU A 299 12.88 -0.16 -17.22
N GLN A 300 14.16 -0.02 -17.54
CA GLN A 300 15.01 -1.11 -18.02
C GLN A 300 15.96 -1.58 -16.92
N GLY A 301 16.75 -0.67 -16.35
CA GLY A 301 17.85 -0.93 -15.43
C GLY A 301 17.42 -1.34 -14.01
N ALA A 302 18.19 -2.24 -13.40
CA ALA A 302 17.96 -2.72 -12.04
C ALA A 302 18.09 -1.60 -10.98
N VAL A 303 19.03 -0.66 -11.17
CA VAL A 303 19.20 0.52 -10.31
C VAL A 303 17.95 1.41 -10.35
N SER A 304 17.42 1.68 -11.56
CA SER A 304 16.21 2.48 -11.79
C SER A 304 14.99 1.84 -11.14
N LYS A 305 14.78 0.53 -11.37
CA LYS A 305 13.68 -0.24 -10.77
C LYS A 305 13.75 -0.27 -9.25
N ARG A 306 14.95 -0.47 -8.68
CA ARG A 306 15.16 -0.43 -7.23
C ARG A 306 14.86 0.95 -6.63
N LEU A 307 15.25 2.03 -7.31
CA LEU A 307 14.98 3.39 -6.88
C LEU A 307 13.47 3.66 -6.87
N VAL A 308 12.79 3.45 -7.99
CA VAL A 308 11.34 3.73 -8.11
C VAL A 308 10.49 2.83 -7.21
N ALA A 309 10.80 1.53 -7.08
CA ALA A 309 10.11 0.67 -6.14
C ALA A 309 10.33 1.08 -4.67
N GLY A 310 11.49 1.65 -4.35
CA GLY A 310 11.78 2.20 -3.02
C GLY A 310 10.98 3.47 -2.72
N LEU A 311 10.92 4.41 -3.68
CA LEU A 311 10.16 5.66 -3.55
C LEU A 311 8.66 5.38 -3.47
N LEU A 312 8.12 4.60 -4.40
CA LEU A 312 6.71 4.17 -4.42
C LEU A 312 6.24 3.56 -3.07
N GLY A 313 7.12 2.85 -2.36
CA GLY A 313 6.80 2.27 -1.06
C GLY A 313 6.64 3.30 0.07
N VAL A 314 7.36 4.43 0.02
CA VAL A 314 7.25 5.51 1.00
C VAL A 314 6.07 6.41 0.64
N GLU A 315 5.97 6.82 -0.63
CA GLU A 315 4.84 7.55 -1.23
C GLU A 315 3.47 6.93 -0.91
N SER A 316 3.34 5.61 -1.10
CA SER A 316 2.11 4.88 -0.79
C SER A 316 1.77 4.90 0.71
N GLY A 317 2.78 4.97 1.57
CA GLY A 317 2.61 5.16 3.02
C GLY A 317 2.13 6.57 3.37
N GLN A 318 2.59 7.58 2.64
CA GLN A 318 2.21 8.99 2.86
C GLN A 318 0.77 9.26 2.43
N ASP A 319 0.36 8.80 1.23
CA ASP A 319 -1.04 8.83 0.82
C ASP A 319 -1.94 8.05 1.79
N ALA A 320 -1.52 6.85 2.23
CA ALA A 320 -2.27 6.07 3.23
C ALA A 320 -2.46 6.81 4.56
N VAL A 321 -1.44 7.54 5.05
CA VAL A 321 -1.54 8.34 6.28
C VAL A 321 -2.43 9.56 6.08
N ILE A 322 -2.32 10.28 4.95
CA ILE A 322 -3.19 11.42 4.62
C ILE A 322 -4.65 10.96 4.52
N ARG A 323 -4.91 9.89 3.74
CA ARG A 323 -6.23 9.29 3.60
C ARG A 323 -6.75 8.79 4.94
N GLY A 324 -5.93 8.18 5.78
CA GLY A 324 -6.32 7.73 7.13
C GLY A 324 -6.76 8.88 8.04
N LEU A 325 -5.92 9.92 8.17
CA LEU A 325 -6.20 11.11 8.99
C LEU A 325 -7.43 11.89 8.52
N LEU A 326 -7.71 11.89 7.21
CA LEU A 326 -8.93 12.45 6.64
C LEU A 326 -10.15 11.51 6.79
N TYR A 327 -9.96 10.19 6.75
CA TYR A 327 -11.03 9.20 6.85
C TYR A 327 -11.68 9.17 8.25
N GLU A 328 -10.87 9.30 9.32
CA GLU A 328 -11.38 9.57 10.67
C GLU A 328 -12.33 10.78 10.74
N LYS A 329 -12.15 11.73 9.82
CA LYS A 329 -12.84 13.01 9.76
C LYS A 329 -13.80 13.08 8.57
N ALA A 330 -14.07 11.96 7.88
CA ALA A 330 -14.78 11.90 6.60
C ALA A 330 -16.16 12.59 6.62
N LEU A 331 -16.89 12.50 7.73
CA LEU A 331 -18.21 13.10 7.90
C LEU A 331 -18.17 14.53 8.49
N VAL A 332 -17.01 14.99 8.99
CA VAL A 332 -16.84 16.34 9.54
C VAL A 332 -17.04 17.36 8.41
N LYS A 333 -17.83 18.40 8.70
CA LYS A 333 -18.01 19.54 7.78
C LYS A 333 -16.79 20.45 7.86
N VAL A 334 -16.15 20.70 6.73
CA VAL A 334 -15.03 21.65 6.61
C VAL A 334 -15.60 23.05 6.76
N SER A 335 -15.25 23.73 7.85
CA SER A 335 -15.71 25.10 8.11
C SER A 335 -15.03 26.10 7.16
N PRO A 336 -15.76 27.09 6.60
CA PRO A 336 -17.18 27.39 6.79
C PRO A 336 -18.13 26.73 5.77
N TYR A 337 -17.61 25.94 4.82
CA TYR A 337 -18.27 25.54 3.57
C TYR A 337 -19.51 24.64 3.69
N GLN A 338 -19.77 24.06 4.86
CA GLN A 338 -20.84 23.06 5.09
C GLN A 338 -20.75 21.80 4.21
N THR A 339 -19.61 21.56 3.55
CA THR A 339 -19.28 20.37 2.78
C THR A 339 -18.40 19.43 3.61
N SER A 340 -18.57 18.10 3.50
CA SER A 340 -17.81 17.13 4.30
C SER A 340 -16.42 16.84 3.72
N VAL A 341 -15.50 16.33 4.55
CA VAL A 341 -14.16 15.89 4.11
C VAL A 341 -14.25 14.80 3.01
N ALA A 342 -15.21 13.87 3.13
CA ALA A 342 -15.48 12.86 2.09
C ALA A 342 -15.93 13.49 0.76
N GLU A 343 -16.76 14.53 0.79
CA GLU A 343 -17.21 15.22 -0.43
C GLU A 343 -16.09 16.09 -1.04
N PHE A 344 -15.27 16.74 -0.22
CA PHE A 344 -14.05 17.43 -0.68
C PHE A 344 -13.11 16.48 -1.43
N THR A 345 -12.77 15.33 -0.82
CA THR A 345 -11.88 14.34 -1.44
C THR A 345 -12.50 13.69 -2.67
N GLY A 346 -13.81 13.36 -2.66
CA GLY A 346 -14.53 12.89 -3.85
C GLY A 346 -14.46 13.87 -5.02
N ARG A 347 -14.78 15.15 -4.80
CA ARG A 347 -14.71 16.20 -5.83
C ARG A 347 -13.29 16.41 -6.37
N ILE A 348 -12.29 16.31 -5.51
CA ILE A 348 -10.87 16.35 -5.91
C ILE A 348 -10.53 15.15 -6.82
N SER A 349 -11.00 13.94 -6.51
CA SER A 349 -10.78 12.78 -7.37
C SER A 349 -11.48 12.89 -8.72
N GLU A 350 -12.72 13.35 -8.72
CA GLU A 350 -13.47 13.66 -9.95
C GLU A 350 -12.71 14.69 -10.81
N LEU A 351 -12.13 15.72 -10.21
CA LEU A 351 -11.28 16.68 -10.92
C LEU A 351 -10.01 16.01 -11.49
N ARG A 352 -9.26 15.24 -10.71
CA ARG A 352 -8.02 14.58 -11.18
C ARG A 352 -8.29 13.60 -12.32
N ASN A 353 -9.41 12.86 -12.25
CA ASN A 353 -9.87 12.00 -13.34
C ASN A 353 -10.28 12.82 -14.59
N ARG A 354 -11.04 13.90 -14.39
CA ARG A 354 -11.47 14.81 -15.47
C ARG A 354 -10.31 15.52 -16.16
N LEU A 355 -9.23 15.84 -15.45
CA LEU A 355 -8.03 16.47 -16.02
C LEU A 355 -7.09 15.47 -16.70
N GLY A 356 -7.00 14.22 -16.20
CA GLY A 356 -6.10 13.22 -16.79
C GLY A 356 -6.50 12.78 -18.20
N HIS A 357 -7.79 12.85 -18.54
CA HIS A 357 -8.40 12.34 -19.80
C HIS A 357 -8.25 10.81 -20.00
N ALA A 358 -8.08 10.05 -18.91
CA ALA A 358 -7.73 8.61 -18.93
C ALA A 358 -8.65 7.72 -18.06
N GLY A 359 -9.91 8.12 -17.85
CA GLY A 359 -10.88 7.38 -17.06
C GLY A 359 -10.76 7.58 -15.54
N ARG A 360 -11.24 6.61 -14.76
CA ARG A 360 -11.17 6.64 -13.28
C ARG A 360 -9.85 6.01 -12.81
N LYS A 361 -8.93 6.86 -12.35
CA LYS A 361 -7.61 6.51 -11.82
C LYS A 361 -7.35 7.17 -10.45
N ASP A 362 -8.41 7.58 -9.77
CA ASP A 362 -8.42 8.14 -8.42
C ASP A 362 -9.84 8.07 -7.87
N GLU A 363 -9.98 7.97 -6.55
CA GLU A 363 -11.24 7.78 -5.84
C GLU A 363 -11.22 8.45 -4.47
N GLY A 364 -12.35 9.07 -4.10
CA GLY A 364 -12.54 9.73 -2.81
C GLY A 364 -12.61 8.74 -1.63
N LEU A 365 -12.58 9.27 -0.41
CA LEU A 365 -12.53 8.47 0.83
C LEU A 365 -13.76 7.60 1.10
N ILE A 366 -14.90 7.95 0.50
CA ILE A 366 -16.12 7.14 0.51
C ILE A 366 -16.58 6.96 -0.93
N VAL A 367 -16.88 5.71 -1.31
CA VAL A 367 -17.26 5.30 -2.67
C VAL A 367 -18.53 4.45 -2.67
N PRO A 368 -19.22 4.30 -3.81
CA PRO A 368 -20.24 3.26 -3.98
C PRO A 368 -19.69 1.87 -3.61
N ARG A 369 -20.49 1.02 -2.95
CA ARG A 369 -20.03 -0.30 -2.46
C ARG A 369 -19.46 -1.18 -3.57
N THR A 370 -19.95 -1.03 -4.79
CA THR A 370 -19.49 -1.75 -5.99
C THR A 370 -18.13 -1.29 -6.53
N TRP A 371 -17.54 -0.21 -5.99
CA TRP A 371 -16.21 0.28 -6.35
C TRP A 371 -15.17 0.01 -5.25
N GLY A 372 -15.58 0.08 -3.98
CA GLY A 372 -14.70 -0.26 -2.86
C GLY A 372 -14.30 -1.74 -2.87
N ALA A 373 -13.21 -2.05 -2.15
CA ALA A 373 -12.53 -3.35 -2.21
C ALA A 373 -13.48 -4.56 -2.24
N GLU A 374 -13.22 -5.46 -3.20
CA GLU A 374 -14.00 -6.69 -3.44
C GLU A 374 -15.51 -6.48 -3.70
N GLY A 375 -15.95 -5.25 -4.00
CA GLY A 375 -17.37 -4.89 -4.12
C GLY A 375 -18.13 -4.93 -2.78
N LYS A 376 -17.42 -4.94 -1.65
CA LYS A 376 -17.97 -5.29 -0.32
C LYS A 376 -18.02 -4.11 0.65
N VAL A 377 -17.19 -3.08 0.48
CA VAL A 377 -17.05 -1.94 1.41
C VAL A 377 -17.28 -0.58 0.73
N ILE A 378 -17.56 0.46 1.52
CA ILE A 378 -17.73 1.85 1.03
C ILE A 378 -16.57 2.78 1.42
N GLY A 379 -15.74 2.40 2.38
CA GLY A 379 -14.60 3.20 2.84
C GLY A 379 -13.35 2.90 2.02
N ASN A 380 -12.62 3.94 1.62
CA ASN A 380 -11.57 3.86 0.60
C ASN A 380 -10.28 4.57 1.03
N VAL A 381 -9.68 4.05 2.10
CA VAL A 381 -8.43 4.58 2.69
C VAL A 381 -7.21 4.31 1.79
N LEU A 382 -7.30 3.33 0.89
CA LEU A 382 -6.29 3.01 -0.13
C LEU A 382 -7.01 2.84 -1.47
N ALA A 383 -6.84 3.79 -2.40
CA ALA A 383 -7.54 3.76 -3.69
C ALA A 383 -6.72 2.98 -4.75
N GLY A 384 -7.30 1.89 -5.24
CA GLY A 384 -6.77 1.05 -6.31
C GLY A 384 -7.86 0.58 -7.27
N ASP A 385 -7.47 -0.22 -8.26
CA ASP A 385 -8.36 -0.77 -9.27
C ASP A 385 -9.25 -1.91 -8.72
N GLN A 386 -9.97 -2.60 -9.61
CA GLN A 386 -10.82 -3.75 -9.24
C GLN A 386 -10.07 -4.92 -8.58
N PHE A 387 -8.74 -4.97 -8.70
CA PHE A 387 -7.85 -5.96 -8.05
C PHE A 387 -7.12 -5.36 -6.84
N SER A 388 -7.48 -4.15 -6.41
CA SER A 388 -6.79 -3.35 -5.38
C SER A 388 -5.32 -3.03 -5.72
N VAL A 389 -4.97 -2.99 -7.01
CA VAL A 389 -3.66 -2.52 -7.48
C VAL A 389 -3.69 -1.00 -7.62
N ALA A 390 -2.65 -0.31 -7.17
CA ALA A 390 -2.54 1.14 -7.34
C ALA A 390 -2.58 1.53 -8.84
N PHE A 391 -3.33 2.58 -9.18
CA PHE A 391 -3.48 3.01 -10.58
C PHE A 391 -2.15 3.55 -11.17
N ASP A 392 -1.99 3.43 -12.48
CA ASP A 392 -0.91 4.08 -13.22
C ASP A 392 -1.30 5.50 -13.65
N ARG A 393 -0.30 6.37 -13.88
CA ARG A 393 -0.45 7.58 -14.71
C ARG A 393 0.75 7.76 -15.63
N SER A 394 0.48 8.20 -16.85
CA SER A 394 1.48 8.75 -17.77
C SER A 394 1.98 10.13 -17.29
N PRO A 395 3.19 10.55 -17.72
CA PRO A 395 3.65 11.93 -17.56
C PRO A 395 2.63 12.97 -18.08
N GLU A 396 1.95 12.66 -19.18
CA GLU A 396 0.95 13.50 -19.82
C GLU A 396 -0.27 13.71 -18.89
N GLU A 397 -0.84 12.63 -18.36
CA GLU A 397 -1.92 12.68 -17.35
C GLU A 397 -1.52 13.54 -16.14
N ILE A 398 -0.27 13.41 -15.68
CA ILE A 398 0.26 14.14 -14.52
C ILE A 398 0.36 15.64 -14.84
N LEU A 399 0.94 16.02 -15.98
CA LEU A 399 1.09 17.41 -16.40
C LEU A 399 -0.27 18.11 -16.52
N ARG A 400 -1.25 17.47 -17.17
CA ARG A 400 -2.64 17.98 -17.28
C ARG A 400 -3.27 18.27 -15.92
N ILE A 401 -3.00 17.41 -14.93
CA ILE A 401 -3.50 17.54 -13.55
C ILE A 401 -2.79 18.68 -12.82
N VAL A 402 -1.46 18.70 -12.77
CA VAL A 402 -0.71 19.67 -11.94
C VAL A 402 -0.64 21.08 -12.53
N TYR A 403 -0.84 21.22 -13.84
CA TYR A 403 -1.10 22.50 -14.49
C TYR A 403 -2.55 22.98 -14.29
N GLY A 404 -3.47 22.10 -13.85
CA GLY A 404 -4.89 22.39 -13.67
C GLY A 404 -5.67 22.66 -14.95
N SER A 405 -5.02 22.54 -16.12
CA SER A 405 -5.48 23.00 -17.43
C SER A 405 -6.17 21.91 -18.26
N GLY A 406 -5.94 20.63 -17.95
CA GLY A 406 -6.38 19.51 -18.80
C GLY A 406 -5.51 19.34 -20.07
N ASN A 407 -4.40 20.08 -20.18
CA ASN A 407 -3.52 20.06 -21.35
C ASN A 407 -2.03 20.16 -20.92
N GLU A 408 -1.25 19.14 -21.27
CA GLU A 408 0.18 18.97 -20.96
C GLU A 408 1.10 20.01 -21.62
N SER A 409 0.61 20.73 -22.64
CA SER A 409 1.29 21.84 -23.30
C SER A 409 0.92 23.21 -22.73
N ILE A 410 -0.03 23.31 -21.79
CA ILE A 410 -0.51 24.57 -21.22
C ILE A 410 -0.18 24.64 -19.72
N PRO A 411 0.96 25.25 -19.33
CA PRO A 411 1.33 25.53 -17.95
C PRO A 411 0.28 26.32 -17.17
N GLY A 412 0.21 26.06 -15.87
CA GLY A 412 -0.74 26.67 -14.95
C GLY A 412 -0.63 26.05 -13.57
N GLY A 413 -1.66 26.22 -12.74
CA GLY A 413 -1.78 25.55 -11.44
C GLY A 413 -0.53 25.71 -10.58
N PHE A 414 0.04 24.58 -10.16
CA PHE A 414 1.24 24.57 -9.32
C PHE A 414 2.53 24.92 -10.07
N TYR A 415 2.52 24.97 -11.41
CA TYR A 415 3.69 25.21 -12.26
C TYR A 415 3.43 26.36 -13.26
N PRO A 416 3.35 27.63 -12.82
CA PRO A 416 3.06 28.79 -13.68
C PRO A 416 4.11 29.09 -14.77
N LYS A 417 5.23 28.34 -14.82
CA LYS A 417 6.25 28.39 -15.89
C LYS A 417 6.56 27.01 -16.50
N GLY A 418 5.70 26.02 -16.23
CA GLY A 418 5.87 24.64 -16.69
C GLY A 418 6.79 23.82 -15.78
N ALA A 419 6.68 22.51 -15.91
CA ALA A 419 7.54 21.53 -15.29
C ALA A 419 8.87 21.37 -16.07
N ASN A 420 9.89 20.85 -15.40
CA ASN A 420 11.25 20.67 -15.91
C ASN A 420 11.56 19.19 -16.26
N GLY A 421 12.73 18.97 -16.88
CA GLY A 421 13.15 17.68 -17.41
C GLY A 421 12.75 17.48 -18.88
N HIS A 422 13.30 16.46 -19.52
CA HIS A 422 13.11 16.23 -20.96
C HIS A 422 11.63 16.05 -21.34
N ILE A 423 10.92 15.16 -20.64
CA ILE A 423 9.52 14.79 -20.94
C ILE A 423 8.57 15.97 -20.72
N ALA A 424 8.73 16.73 -19.63
CA ALA A 424 7.88 17.89 -19.38
C ALA A 424 8.11 19.00 -20.41
N ARG A 425 9.36 19.25 -20.80
CA ARG A 425 9.71 20.33 -21.74
C ARG A 425 9.40 20.00 -23.19
N SER A 426 9.39 18.74 -23.60
CA SER A 426 8.98 18.38 -24.97
C SER A 426 7.54 18.83 -25.30
N HIS A 427 6.65 18.85 -24.31
CA HIS A 427 5.27 19.31 -24.49
C HIS A 427 5.10 20.84 -24.55
N LEU A 428 6.12 21.64 -24.18
CA LEU A 428 6.04 23.10 -24.06
C LEU A 428 6.59 23.87 -25.27
N HIS A 429 6.85 23.18 -26.38
CA HIS A 429 7.54 23.72 -27.56
C HIS A 429 6.76 23.51 -28.86
N HIS A 430 5.43 23.62 -28.78
CA HIS A 430 4.46 23.46 -29.87
C HIS A 430 3.47 24.63 -29.89
#